data_AF-A0A519M6V5-F1
#
_entry.id   AF-A0A519M6V5-F1
#
_cell.length_a   1.000
_cell.length_b   1.000
_cell.length_c   1.000
_cell.angle_alpha   90.00
_cell.angle_beta   90.00
_cell.angle_gamma   90.00
#
_symmetry.space_group_name_H-M   'P 1'
#
loop_
_entity.id
_entity.type
_entity.pdbx_description
1 polymer ?
#
loop_
_entity_poly.entity_id
_entity_poly.type
_entity_poly.pdbx_seq_one_letter_code
_entity_poly.pdbx_strand_id
1 'polypeptide(L)'
;RYENAFKTGGVTKQQLDQAKLDLVNAKARRDQARISFGDATIKSTINGIVNKRSIEPGSVVSPGTELFELVNVSTLKLRVNVNEQQVATLKPGSMIQVKASVFPEKEYKGKVTFIAPKADSSLNFPIEIEVTGNPNNEIKAGMYGSAVFSTATAQQAPIKTISRTAFIGGVGNNQVFVVKDGVAKLSKVVSGRILGEEVEILSGLNEGDIVVISGQINLEDGVKVEAIK
;
A
#
# COMPACT_ATOMS: atom_id res chain seq x y z
N ARG A 1 -42.85 47.70 -20.23
CA ARG A 1 -43.46 49.05 -20.25
C ARG A 1 -42.63 50.05 -21.05
N TYR A 2 -41.41 50.42 -20.61
CA TYR A 2 -40.56 51.40 -21.31
C TYR A 2 -40.17 50.98 -22.74
N GLU A 3 -39.92 49.69 -22.98
CA GLU A 3 -39.68 49.17 -24.34
C GLU A 3 -40.89 49.39 -25.27
N ASN A 4 -42.11 49.19 -24.77
CA ASN A 4 -43.34 49.41 -25.55
C ASN A 4 -43.57 50.92 -25.79
N ALA A 5 -43.32 51.76 -24.77
CA ALA A 5 -43.45 53.21 -24.89
C ALA A 5 -42.40 53.81 -25.84
N PHE A 6 -41.19 53.24 -25.93
CA PHE A 6 -40.15 53.70 -26.85
C PHE A 6 -40.55 53.45 -28.31
N LYS A 7 -41.14 52.28 -28.60
CA LYS A 7 -41.65 51.93 -29.94
C LYS A 7 -42.75 52.89 -30.43
N THR A 8 -43.54 53.45 -29.51
CA THR A 8 -44.62 54.39 -29.82
C THR A 8 -44.20 55.86 -29.66
N GLY A 9 -42.90 56.16 -29.45
CA GLY A 9 -42.38 57.52 -29.29
C GLY A 9 -42.70 58.21 -27.95
N GLY A 10 -43.26 57.48 -26.98
CA GLY A 10 -43.67 58.02 -25.67
C GLY A 10 -42.54 58.20 -24.65
N VAL A 11 -41.31 57.73 -24.94
CA VAL A 11 -40.10 57.91 -24.11
C VAL A 11 -38.86 58.05 -25.00
N THR A 12 -37.80 58.68 -24.49
CA THR A 12 -36.52 58.82 -25.21
C THR A 12 -35.66 57.56 -25.10
N LYS A 13 -34.67 57.41 -26.00
CA LYS A 13 -33.69 56.31 -25.94
C LYS A 13 -32.93 56.31 -24.61
N GLN A 14 -32.53 57.49 -24.14
CA GLN A 14 -31.85 57.67 -22.85
C GLN A 14 -32.71 57.15 -21.67
N GLN A 15 -34.02 57.43 -21.66
CA GLN A 15 -34.92 56.93 -20.62
C GLN A 15 -35.05 55.41 -20.66
N LEU A 16 -35.10 54.81 -21.85
CA LEU A 16 -35.13 53.36 -22.01
C LEU A 16 -33.82 52.72 -21.52
N ASP A 17 -32.67 53.26 -21.92
CA ASP A 17 -31.36 52.74 -21.54
C ASP A 17 -31.12 52.87 -20.03
N GLN A 18 -31.55 53.98 -19.40
CA GLN A 18 -31.53 54.13 -17.94
C GLN A 18 -32.38 53.06 -17.25
N ALA A 19 -33.62 52.84 -17.72
CA ALA A 19 -34.49 51.81 -17.15
C ALA A 19 -33.90 50.39 -17.31
N LYS A 20 -33.16 50.13 -18.39
CA LYS A 20 -32.43 48.88 -18.59
C LYS A 20 -31.25 48.74 -17.60
N LEU A 21 -30.47 49.79 -17.41
CA LEU A 21 -29.38 49.80 -16.42
C LEU A 21 -29.92 49.58 -15.01
N ASP A 22 -31.04 50.24 -14.64
CA ASP A 22 -31.69 50.07 -13.35
C ASP A 22 -32.18 48.63 -13.15
N LEU A 23 -32.74 48.02 -14.20
CA LEU A 23 -33.13 46.60 -14.19
C LEU A 23 -31.93 45.67 -13.97
N VAL A 24 -30.81 45.92 -14.65
CA VAL A 24 -29.57 45.12 -14.49
C VAL A 24 -29.05 45.24 -13.06
N ASN A 25 -28.98 46.46 -12.52
CA ASN A 25 -28.56 46.71 -11.14
C ASN A 25 -29.50 46.06 -10.12
N ALA A 26 -30.82 46.14 -10.34
CA ALA A 26 -31.81 45.51 -9.47
C ALA A 26 -31.71 43.97 -9.51
N LYS A 27 -31.46 43.38 -10.69
CA LYS A 27 -31.20 41.94 -10.82
C LYS A 27 -29.94 41.52 -10.08
N ALA A 28 -28.83 42.25 -10.26
CA ALA A 28 -27.59 41.96 -9.54
C ALA A 28 -27.76 42.02 -8.01
N ARG A 29 -28.49 43.03 -7.49
CA ARG A 29 -28.82 43.12 -6.06
C ARG A 29 -29.69 41.96 -5.58
N ARG A 30 -30.67 41.54 -6.38
CA ARG A 30 -31.52 40.37 -6.07
C ARG A 30 -30.68 39.10 -6.01
N ASP A 31 -29.79 38.89 -6.99
CA ASP A 31 -28.98 37.68 -7.06
C ASP A 31 -27.98 37.63 -5.89
N GLN A 32 -27.37 38.77 -5.52
CA GLN A 32 -26.53 38.87 -4.33
C GLN A 32 -27.31 38.52 -3.05
N ALA A 33 -28.51 39.09 -2.86
CA ALA A 33 -29.35 38.78 -1.71
C ALA A 33 -29.77 37.30 -1.68
N ARG A 34 -29.99 36.69 -2.86
CA ARG A 34 -30.32 35.26 -2.98
C ARG A 34 -29.15 34.37 -2.57
N ILE A 35 -27.92 34.72 -2.94
CA ILE A 35 -26.71 34.01 -2.52
C ILE A 35 -26.57 34.10 -1.01
N SER A 36 -26.61 35.31 -0.43
CA SER A 36 -26.50 35.50 1.02
C SER A 36 -27.59 34.77 1.81
N PHE A 37 -28.82 34.68 1.29
CA PHE A 37 -29.88 33.87 1.89
C PHE A 37 -29.58 32.37 1.79
N GLY A 38 -29.03 31.90 0.67
CA GLY A 38 -28.58 30.52 0.50
C GLY A 38 -27.48 30.13 1.48
N ASP A 39 -26.52 31.03 1.70
CA ASP A 39 -25.39 30.84 2.62
C ASP A 39 -25.83 30.73 4.10
N ALA A 40 -27.02 31.22 4.44
CA ALA A 40 -27.61 31.04 5.77
C ALA A 40 -27.98 29.58 6.08
N THR A 41 -28.12 28.73 5.05
CA THR A 41 -28.34 27.28 5.20
C THR A 41 -27.10 26.51 4.77
N ILE A 42 -26.30 26.11 5.73
CA ILE A 42 -25.04 25.39 5.46
C ILE A 42 -25.34 23.91 5.26
N LYS A 43 -24.95 23.39 4.08
CA LYS A 43 -25.11 21.98 3.70
C LYS A 43 -23.74 21.36 3.45
N SER A 44 -23.58 20.09 3.80
CA SER A 44 -22.38 19.35 3.43
C SER A 44 -22.33 19.14 1.92
N THR A 45 -21.15 19.31 1.33
CA THR A 45 -20.87 18.97 -0.08
C THR A 45 -20.49 17.50 -0.27
N ILE A 46 -20.29 16.77 0.83
CA ILE A 46 -19.88 15.35 0.84
C ILE A 46 -20.79 14.53 1.76
N ASN A 47 -20.88 13.23 1.47
CA ASN A 47 -21.41 12.26 2.43
C ASN A 47 -20.33 11.94 3.48
N GLY A 48 -20.72 11.81 4.73
CA GLY A 48 -19.79 11.53 5.82
C GLY A 48 -20.46 11.55 7.19
N ILE A 49 -19.64 11.45 8.22
CA ILE A 49 -20.04 11.50 9.63
C ILE A 49 -19.47 12.78 10.23
N VAL A 50 -20.26 13.48 11.05
CA VAL A 50 -19.78 14.64 11.82
C VAL A 50 -18.82 14.13 12.90
N ASN A 51 -17.53 14.41 12.73
CA ASN A 51 -16.47 14.07 13.69
C ASN A 51 -16.43 15.08 14.85
N LYS A 52 -16.61 16.36 14.51
CA LYS A 52 -16.60 17.45 15.49
C LYS A 52 -17.66 18.49 15.14
N ARG A 53 -18.30 19.02 16.17
CA ARG A 53 -19.19 20.18 16.11
C ARG A 53 -18.58 21.28 16.95
N SER A 54 -18.24 22.41 16.33
CA SER A 54 -17.54 23.53 16.95
C SER A 54 -18.48 24.68 17.36
N ILE A 55 -19.79 24.52 17.18
CA ILE A 55 -20.81 25.54 17.47
C ILE A 55 -22.05 24.99 18.17
N GLU A 56 -22.74 25.86 18.89
CA GLU A 56 -24.01 25.56 19.58
C GLU A 56 -25.14 26.51 19.13
N PRO A 57 -26.41 26.14 19.33
CA PRO A 57 -27.52 27.05 19.06
C PRO A 57 -27.35 28.36 19.83
N GLY A 58 -27.48 29.50 19.14
CA GLY A 58 -27.22 30.83 19.70
C GLY A 58 -25.80 31.35 19.48
N SER A 59 -24.89 30.54 18.94
CA SER A 59 -23.55 31.00 18.56
C SER A 59 -23.62 32.03 17.43
N VAL A 60 -22.86 33.13 17.57
CA VAL A 60 -22.63 34.08 16.48
C VAL A 60 -21.40 33.62 15.69
N VAL A 61 -21.52 33.52 14.37
CA VAL A 61 -20.46 33.00 13.49
C VAL A 61 -20.22 33.98 12.35
N SER A 62 -18.98 34.00 11.85
CA SER A 62 -18.56 34.84 10.72
C SER A 62 -18.19 33.97 9.52
N PRO A 63 -18.15 34.53 8.29
CA PRO A 63 -17.61 33.81 7.14
C PRO A 63 -16.19 33.28 7.43
N GLY A 64 -15.98 31.99 7.18
CA GLY A 64 -14.72 31.30 7.46
C GLY A 64 -14.62 30.68 8.87
N THR A 65 -15.59 30.90 9.77
CA THR A 65 -15.65 30.18 11.04
C THR A 65 -15.91 28.69 10.78
N GLU A 66 -15.08 27.83 11.36
CA GLU A 66 -15.26 26.38 11.31
C GLU A 66 -16.46 25.97 12.17
N LEU A 67 -17.45 25.30 11.56
CA LEU A 67 -18.68 24.89 12.26
C LEU A 67 -18.71 23.40 12.58
N PHE A 68 -18.32 22.58 11.60
CA PHE A 68 -18.35 21.13 11.68
C PHE A 68 -17.16 20.55 10.94
N GLU A 69 -16.58 19.51 11.51
CA GLU A 69 -15.61 18.64 10.85
C GLU A 69 -16.34 17.38 10.40
N LEU A 70 -16.37 17.12 9.10
CA LEU A 70 -16.96 15.92 8.54
C LEU A 70 -15.88 14.97 8.02
N VAL A 71 -16.02 13.70 8.36
CA VAL A 71 -15.12 12.64 7.90
C VAL A 71 -15.88 11.71 6.98
N ASN A 72 -15.36 11.55 5.76
CA ASN A 72 -15.85 10.53 4.85
C ASN A 72 -15.24 9.17 5.22
N VAL A 73 -16.10 8.23 5.62
CA VAL A 73 -15.70 6.86 6.00
C VAL A 73 -15.88 5.84 4.87
N SER A 74 -16.26 6.26 3.66
CA SER A 74 -16.51 5.35 2.54
C SER A 74 -15.25 4.61 2.09
N THR A 75 -14.10 5.26 2.19
CA THR A 75 -12.81 4.74 1.73
C THR A 75 -11.72 5.14 2.71
N LEU A 76 -10.99 4.17 3.25
CA LEU A 76 -9.82 4.43 4.08
C LEU A 76 -8.56 4.44 3.22
N LYS A 77 -7.66 5.38 3.52
CA LYS A 77 -6.35 5.47 2.88
C LYS A 77 -5.27 5.19 3.91
N LEU A 78 -4.44 4.22 3.62
CA LEU A 78 -3.18 3.99 4.32
C LEU A 78 -2.07 4.73 3.58
N ARG A 79 -1.39 5.63 4.28
CA ARG A 79 -0.19 6.33 3.78
C ARG A 79 1.04 5.65 4.34
N VAL A 80 1.93 5.20 3.48
CA VAL A 80 3.21 4.59 3.87
C VAL A 80 4.33 5.13 3.00
N ASN A 81 5.54 5.10 3.54
CA ASN A 81 6.75 5.43 2.82
C ASN A 81 7.48 4.13 2.49
N VAL A 82 7.86 3.95 1.23
CA VAL A 82 8.57 2.74 0.75
C VAL A 82 9.95 3.12 0.23
N ASN A 83 10.89 2.18 0.28
CA ASN A 83 12.24 2.42 -0.25
C ASN A 83 12.30 2.24 -1.78
N GLU A 84 13.47 2.54 -2.36
CA GLU A 84 13.70 2.43 -3.81
C GLU A 84 13.45 1.02 -4.37
N GLN A 85 13.86 -0.03 -3.65
CA GLN A 85 13.67 -1.41 -4.11
C GLN A 85 12.18 -1.79 -4.16
N GLN A 86 11.41 -1.36 -3.16
CA GLN A 86 9.98 -1.60 -3.09
C GLN A 86 9.25 -0.81 -4.18
N VAL A 87 9.50 0.50 -4.28
CA VAL A 87 8.80 1.36 -5.26
C VAL A 87 9.04 0.91 -6.70
N ALA A 88 10.23 0.38 -7.02
CA ALA A 88 10.56 -0.12 -8.36
C ALA A 88 9.66 -1.28 -8.83
N THR A 89 9.08 -2.04 -7.89
CA THR A 89 8.19 -3.18 -8.18
C THR A 89 6.71 -2.82 -8.12
N LEU A 90 6.37 -1.64 -7.60
CA LEU A 90 5.00 -1.19 -7.40
C LEU A 90 4.49 -0.43 -8.62
N LYS A 91 3.19 -0.58 -8.90
CA LYS A 91 2.46 0.21 -9.88
C LYS A 91 1.13 0.65 -9.29
N PRO A 92 0.55 1.79 -9.72
CA PRO A 92 -0.84 2.09 -9.41
C PRO A 92 -1.73 0.90 -9.80
N GLY A 93 -2.59 0.47 -8.88
CA GLY A 93 -3.41 -0.73 -9.01
C GLY A 93 -2.83 -2.01 -8.40
N SER A 94 -1.55 -2.02 -7.99
CA SER A 94 -0.97 -3.16 -7.25
C SER A 94 -1.80 -3.46 -6.00
N MET A 95 -2.07 -4.75 -5.78
CA MET A 95 -2.73 -5.25 -4.58
C MET A 95 -1.68 -5.54 -3.51
N ILE A 96 -1.88 -5.02 -2.30
CA ILE A 96 -0.98 -5.19 -1.16
C ILE A 96 -1.80 -5.65 0.04
N GLN A 97 -1.23 -6.53 0.85
CA GLN A 97 -1.85 -6.91 2.12
C GLN A 97 -1.66 -5.79 3.15
N VAL A 98 -2.73 -5.42 3.85
CA VAL A 98 -2.75 -4.39 4.88
C VAL A 98 -3.08 -5.05 6.22
N LYS A 99 -2.32 -4.69 7.25
CA LYS A 99 -2.58 -5.10 8.64
C LYS A 99 -2.85 -3.87 9.49
N ALA A 100 -3.90 -3.92 10.31
CA ALA A 100 -4.17 -2.90 11.31
C ALA A 100 -3.55 -3.34 12.64
N SER A 101 -2.76 -2.48 13.29
CA SER A 101 -2.05 -2.85 14.52
C SER A 101 -3.00 -3.27 15.66
N VAL A 102 -4.22 -2.74 15.66
CA VAL A 102 -5.28 -3.04 16.64
C VAL A 102 -6.00 -4.37 16.37
N PHE A 103 -5.87 -4.94 15.16
CA PHE A 103 -6.51 -6.20 14.77
C PHE A 103 -5.48 -7.12 14.07
N PRO A 104 -4.49 -7.65 14.81
CA PRO A 104 -3.36 -8.37 14.21
C PRO A 104 -3.78 -9.66 13.46
N GLU A 105 -4.86 -10.30 13.92
CA GLU A 105 -5.41 -11.53 13.32
C GLU A 105 -6.26 -11.27 12.06
N LYS A 106 -6.62 -10.00 11.79
CA LYS A 106 -7.44 -9.65 10.63
C LYS A 106 -6.56 -9.13 9.51
N GLU A 107 -6.76 -9.70 8.32
CA GLU A 107 -6.07 -9.28 7.11
C GLU A 107 -6.99 -8.44 6.23
N TYR A 108 -6.49 -7.29 5.81
CA TYR A 108 -7.17 -6.39 4.89
C TYR A 108 -6.42 -6.40 3.56
N LYS A 109 -7.12 -6.08 2.48
CA LYS A 109 -6.51 -5.90 1.17
C LYS A 109 -6.47 -4.43 0.84
N GLY A 110 -5.38 -3.97 0.26
CA GLY A 110 -5.21 -2.59 -0.17
C GLY A 110 -4.89 -2.53 -1.65
N LYS A 111 -5.38 -1.50 -2.33
CA LYS A 111 -5.02 -1.17 -3.71
C LYS A 111 -4.18 0.09 -3.72
N VAL A 112 -2.98 0.05 -4.31
CA VAL A 112 -2.17 1.26 -4.50
C VAL A 112 -2.92 2.22 -5.42
N THR A 113 -3.19 3.43 -4.95
CA THR A 113 -3.87 4.47 -5.74
C THR A 113 -2.93 5.58 -6.16
N PHE A 114 -1.85 5.79 -5.41
CA PHE A 114 -0.86 6.82 -5.70
C PHE A 114 0.54 6.38 -5.30
N ILE A 115 1.52 6.74 -6.13
CA ILE A 115 2.94 6.60 -5.85
C ILE A 115 3.56 7.97 -6.15
N ALA A 116 4.27 8.54 -5.18
CA ALA A 116 4.96 9.81 -5.36
C ALA A 116 6.03 9.68 -6.47
N PRO A 117 6.15 10.67 -7.37
CA PRO A 117 7.13 10.63 -8.45
C PRO A 117 8.57 10.90 -7.98
N LYS A 118 8.75 11.33 -6.73
CA LYS A 118 10.04 11.68 -6.14
C LYS A 118 10.08 11.22 -4.68
N ALA A 119 11.27 10.82 -4.24
CA ALA A 119 11.54 10.53 -2.84
C ALA A 119 11.50 11.79 -1.95
N ASP A 120 11.22 11.58 -0.67
CA ASP A 120 11.33 12.56 0.40
C ASP A 120 12.80 12.79 0.81
N SER A 121 13.01 13.60 1.84
CA SER A 121 14.35 13.89 2.38
C SER A 121 15.07 12.67 2.95
N SER A 122 14.34 11.60 3.25
CA SER A 122 14.86 10.34 3.80
C SER A 122 15.04 9.28 2.71
N LEU A 123 14.98 9.66 1.42
CA LEU A 123 15.08 8.78 0.26
C LEU A 123 13.96 7.73 0.19
N ASN A 124 12.81 7.97 0.82
CA ASN A 124 11.65 7.11 0.70
C ASN A 124 10.59 7.74 -0.21
N PHE A 125 9.81 6.90 -0.87
CA PHE A 125 8.73 7.30 -1.76
C PHE A 125 7.40 7.18 -1.01
N PRO A 126 6.68 8.29 -0.76
CA PRO A 126 5.34 8.22 -0.22
C PRO A 126 4.37 7.54 -1.20
N ILE A 127 3.54 6.63 -0.69
CA ILE A 127 2.48 5.99 -1.46
C ILE A 127 1.14 6.06 -0.70
N GLU A 128 0.03 6.08 -1.44
CA GLU A 128 -1.31 5.92 -0.89
C GLU A 128 -1.88 4.57 -1.31
N ILE A 129 -2.42 3.84 -0.32
CA ILE A 129 -3.08 2.56 -0.50
C ILE A 129 -4.52 2.71 -0.02
N GLU A 130 -5.49 2.49 -0.90
CA GLU A 130 -6.90 2.41 -0.53
C GLU A 130 -7.20 1.06 0.10
N VAL A 131 -7.64 1.05 1.35
CA VAL A 131 -7.93 -0.16 2.12
C VAL A 131 -9.35 -0.64 1.79
N THR A 132 -9.43 -1.87 1.32
CA THR A 132 -10.66 -2.60 0.98
C THR A 132 -10.93 -3.67 2.04
N GLY A 133 -12.21 -4.05 2.21
CA GLY A 133 -12.60 -5.09 3.15
C GLY A 133 -12.75 -4.61 4.60
N ASN A 134 -13.18 -3.36 4.81
CA ASN A 134 -13.58 -2.83 6.11
C ASN A 134 -15.12 -2.61 6.20
N PRO A 135 -15.95 -3.66 6.00
CA PRO A 135 -17.40 -3.51 5.82
C PRO A 135 -18.12 -2.90 7.05
N ASN A 136 -17.56 -3.09 8.25
CA ASN A 136 -18.13 -2.62 9.51
C ASN A 136 -17.52 -1.31 10.02
N ASN A 137 -16.64 -0.66 9.24
CA ASN A 137 -15.88 0.52 9.69
C ASN A 137 -15.14 0.31 11.03
N GLU A 138 -14.62 -0.91 11.23
CA GLU A 138 -13.86 -1.29 12.43
C GLU A 138 -12.53 -0.55 12.49
N ILE A 139 -11.84 -0.46 11.35
CA ILE A 139 -10.70 0.46 11.20
C ILE A 139 -11.26 1.87 11.05
N LYS A 140 -10.71 2.82 11.81
CA LYS A 140 -11.03 4.24 11.74
C LYS A 140 -9.83 5.06 11.27
N ALA A 141 -10.10 6.23 10.71
CA ALA A 141 -9.05 7.20 10.40
C ALA A 141 -8.24 7.55 11.67
N GLY A 142 -6.92 7.70 11.51
CA GLY A 142 -6.00 7.96 12.62
C GLY A 142 -5.40 6.70 13.28
N MET A 143 -5.90 5.51 12.97
CA MET A 143 -5.27 4.26 13.43
C MET A 143 -3.98 3.96 12.67
N TYR A 144 -3.05 3.28 13.35
CA TYR A 144 -1.84 2.75 12.71
C TYR A 144 -2.14 1.48 11.91
N GLY A 145 -1.52 1.40 10.73
CA GLY A 145 -1.56 0.22 9.86
C GLY A 145 -0.21 0.01 9.18
N SER A 146 0.02 -1.21 8.71
CA SER A 146 1.23 -1.61 8.00
C SER A 146 0.85 -2.22 6.66
N ALA A 147 1.64 -1.91 5.64
CA ALA A 147 1.58 -2.55 4.33
C ALA A 147 2.63 -3.66 4.27
N VAL A 148 2.21 -4.87 3.89
CA VAL A 148 3.09 -6.04 3.78
C VAL A 148 3.49 -6.20 2.33
N PHE A 149 4.74 -5.88 2.02
CA PHE A 149 5.31 -6.07 0.69
C PHE A 149 5.98 -7.44 0.61
N SER A 150 5.38 -8.35 -0.15
CA SER A 150 6.04 -9.59 -0.52
C SER A 150 7.15 -9.26 -1.52
N THR A 151 8.40 -9.29 -1.08
CA THR A 151 9.54 -9.22 -1.99
C THR A 151 9.51 -10.47 -2.88
N ALA A 152 9.22 -10.29 -4.17
CA ALA A 152 9.31 -11.34 -5.17
C ALA A 152 10.76 -11.85 -5.41
N THR A 153 11.74 -11.41 -4.61
CA THR A 153 13.12 -11.92 -4.61
C THR A 153 13.32 -13.20 -3.81
N ALA A 154 12.23 -13.82 -3.35
CA ALA A 154 12.26 -15.18 -2.83
C ALA A 154 11.15 -16.04 -3.46
N GLN A 155 11.11 -16.12 -4.80
CA GLN A 155 11.13 -17.48 -5.35
C GLN A 155 12.48 -18.09 -4.93
N GLN A 156 12.57 -18.48 -3.66
CA GLN A 156 13.46 -19.55 -3.27
C GLN A 156 12.93 -20.74 -4.05
N ALA A 157 13.48 -20.94 -5.27
CA ALA A 157 13.58 -22.30 -5.76
C ALA A 157 14.14 -23.10 -4.57
N PRO A 158 13.52 -24.22 -4.18
CA PRO A 158 13.98 -25.00 -3.03
C PRO A 158 15.48 -25.24 -3.21
N ILE A 159 16.28 -24.62 -2.34
CA ILE A 159 17.72 -24.78 -2.36
C ILE A 159 18.04 -26.08 -1.64
N LYS A 160 18.74 -26.98 -2.32
CA LYS A 160 19.21 -28.22 -1.70
C LYS A 160 20.39 -27.86 -0.82
N THR A 161 20.31 -28.12 0.46
CA THR A 161 21.42 -27.91 1.40
C THR A 161 21.83 -29.23 2.02
N ILE A 162 23.11 -29.32 2.37
CA ILE A 162 23.64 -30.39 3.21
C ILE A 162 24.51 -29.78 4.31
N SER A 163 24.71 -30.51 5.40
CA SER A 163 25.60 -30.06 6.48
C SER A 163 27.03 -29.87 5.96
N ARG A 164 27.68 -28.79 6.40
CA ARG A 164 29.09 -28.50 6.07
C ARG A 164 30.03 -29.63 6.50
N THR A 165 29.70 -30.38 7.54
CA THR A 165 30.50 -31.51 8.02
C THR A 165 30.46 -32.72 7.10
N ALA A 166 29.54 -32.76 6.12
CA ALA A 166 29.45 -33.83 5.12
C ALA A 166 30.62 -33.83 4.12
N PHE A 167 31.31 -32.70 3.96
CA PHE A 167 32.37 -32.54 2.96
C PHE A 167 33.70 -33.15 3.40
N ILE A 168 34.26 -34.03 2.58
CA ILE A 168 35.50 -34.72 2.84
C ILE A 168 36.69 -33.78 2.56
N GLY A 169 37.46 -33.46 3.60
CA GLY A 169 38.55 -32.48 3.52
C GLY A 169 38.06 -31.03 3.31
N GLY A 170 36.77 -30.76 3.58
CA GLY A 170 36.17 -29.43 3.54
C GLY A 170 35.44 -29.10 2.24
N VAL A 171 34.67 -28.01 2.28
CA VAL A 171 33.73 -27.61 1.19
C VAL A 171 34.44 -27.44 -0.16
N GLY A 172 35.69 -26.97 -0.17
CA GLY A 172 36.46 -26.75 -1.40
C GLY A 172 36.76 -28.02 -2.20
N ASN A 173 36.78 -29.19 -1.56
CA ASN A 173 37.03 -30.46 -2.24
C ASN A 173 35.80 -31.01 -2.96
N ASN A 174 34.59 -30.48 -2.66
CA ASN A 174 33.38 -30.82 -3.40
C ASN A 174 33.09 -32.33 -3.46
N GLN A 175 33.42 -33.06 -2.39
CA GLN A 175 33.24 -34.51 -2.26
C GLN A 175 32.49 -34.85 -0.99
N VAL A 176 31.51 -35.76 -1.11
CA VAL A 176 30.68 -36.27 0.00
C VAL A 176 30.43 -37.76 -0.16
N PHE A 177 30.15 -38.47 0.94
CA PHE A 177 29.66 -39.84 0.87
C PHE A 177 28.13 -39.87 0.85
N VAL A 178 27.56 -40.58 -0.13
CA VAL A 178 26.13 -40.82 -0.26
C VAL A 178 25.86 -42.29 0.01
N VAL A 179 24.91 -42.59 0.88
CA VAL A 179 24.51 -43.96 1.18
C VAL A 179 23.46 -44.41 0.17
N LYS A 180 23.76 -45.46 -0.60
CA LYS A 180 22.83 -46.12 -1.51
C LYS A 180 22.80 -47.61 -1.20
N ASP A 181 21.62 -48.14 -0.88
CA ASP A 181 21.41 -49.56 -0.57
C ASP A 181 22.33 -50.10 0.54
N GLY A 182 22.60 -49.28 1.57
CA GLY A 182 23.49 -49.65 2.69
C GLY A 182 24.98 -49.64 2.32
N VAL A 183 25.37 -49.00 1.22
CA VAL A 183 26.76 -48.85 0.78
C VAL A 183 27.10 -47.37 0.65
N ALA A 184 28.22 -46.95 1.24
CA ALA A 184 28.74 -45.59 1.09
C ALA A 184 29.42 -45.44 -0.28
N LYS A 185 28.98 -44.45 -1.07
CA LYS A 185 29.55 -44.11 -2.37
C LYS A 185 30.10 -42.70 -2.38
N LEU A 186 31.34 -42.54 -2.83
CA LEU A 186 31.97 -41.24 -2.96
C LEU A 186 31.35 -40.49 -4.16
N SER A 187 30.69 -39.37 -3.89
CA SER A 187 30.04 -38.53 -4.90
C SER A 187 30.69 -37.15 -4.98
N LYS A 188 30.95 -36.69 -6.20
CA LYS A 188 31.38 -35.32 -6.47
C LYS A 188 30.16 -34.43 -6.60
N VAL A 189 30.17 -33.30 -5.90
CA VAL A 189 29.08 -32.32 -5.88
C VAL A 189 29.57 -30.96 -6.33
N VAL A 190 28.65 -30.06 -6.65
CA VAL A 190 28.97 -28.64 -6.86
C VAL A 190 28.35 -27.85 -5.73
N SER A 191 29.18 -27.35 -4.82
CA SER A 191 28.75 -26.45 -3.75
C SER A 191 28.46 -25.03 -4.27
N GLY A 192 27.47 -24.39 -3.66
CA GLY A 192 27.08 -23.01 -3.87
C GLY A 192 27.39 -22.17 -2.63
N ARG A 193 26.41 -21.40 -2.17
CA ARG A 193 26.56 -20.54 -0.99
C ARG A 193 26.73 -21.34 0.30
N ILE A 194 27.55 -20.83 1.20
CA ILE A 194 27.65 -21.33 2.58
C ILE A 194 26.68 -20.50 3.44
N LEU A 195 25.74 -21.19 4.09
CA LEU A 195 24.64 -20.64 4.87
C LEU A 195 24.80 -21.08 6.33
N GLY A 196 25.83 -20.55 7.01
CA GLY A 196 26.18 -20.97 8.36
C GLY A 196 26.76 -22.40 8.37
N GLU A 197 26.03 -23.33 9.01
CA GLU A 197 26.40 -24.75 9.11
C GLU A 197 25.93 -25.59 7.90
N GLU A 198 25.16 -24.98 7.00
CA GLU A 198 24.68 -25.62 5.79
C GLU A 198 25.39 -25.08 4.54
N VAL A 199 25.49 -25.92 3.52
CA VAL A 199 26.06 -25.57 2.23
C VAL A 199 25.08 -25.92 1.13
N GLU A 200 24.79 -24.95 0.27
CA GLU A 200 23.95 -25.12 -0.91
C GLU A 200 24.61 -26.07 -1.91
N ILE A 201 23.83 -26.96 -2.52
CA ILE A 201 24.25 -27.92 -3.54
C ILE A 201 23.57 -27.58 -4.85
N LEU A 202 24.38 -27.09 -5.80
CA LEU A 202 23.93 -26.73 -7.14
C LEU A 202 23.72 -27.98 -8.01
N SER A 203 24.57 -29.00 -7.86
CA SER A 203 24.42 -30.28 -8.57
C SER A 203 25.20 -31.43 -7.89
N GLY A 204 24.92 -32.66 -8.31
CA GLY A 204 25.60 -33.87 -7.83
C GLY A 204 24.84 -34.67 -6.76
N LEU A 205 23.76 -34.11 -6.20
CA LEU A 205 22.83 -34.79 -5.29
C LEU A 205 21.38 -34.55 -5.71
N ASN A 206 20.56 -35.56 -5.46
CA ASN A 206 19.10 -35.52 -5.62
C ASN A 206 18.41 -35.35 -4.27
N GLU A 207 17.18 -34.88 -4.31
CA GLU A 207 16.34 -34.80 -3.12
C GLU A 207 16.10 -36.21 -2.55
N GLY A 208 16.27 -36.37 -1.24
CA GLY A 208 16.16 -37.67 -0.55
C GLY A 208 17.44 -38.49 -0.47
N ASP A 209 18.54 -38.06 -1.11
CA ASP A 209 19.85 -38.72 -0.94
C ASP A 209 20.32 -38.61 0.52
N ILE A 210 20.76 -39.74 1.09
CA ILE A 210 21.29 -39.80 2.46
C ILE A 210 22.80 -39.53 2.41
N VAL A 211 23.24 -38.44 3.05
CA VAL A 211 24.65 -38.03 3.07
C VAL A 211 25.26 -38.30 4.44
N VAL A 212 26.49 -38.81 4.47
CA VAL A 212 27.22 -39.09 5.70
C VAL A 212 27.79 -37.79 6.29
N ILE A 213 27.41 -37.46 7.51
CA ILE A 213 27.82 -36.23 8.22
C ILE A 213 28.89 -36.43 9.30
N SER A 214 29.19 -37.68 9.66
CA SER A 214 30.17 -38.06 10.67
C SER A 214 30.78 -39.43 10.37
N GLY A 215 32.03 -39.66 10.78
CA GLY A 215 32.74 -40.92 10.57
C GLY A 215 33.34 -41.11 9.17
N GLN A 216 33.35 -40.08 8.32
CA GLN A 216 33.83 -40.19 6.93
C GLN A 216 35.32 -40.55 6.83
N ILE A 217 36.12 -40.24 7.87
CA ILE A 217 37.56 -40.55 7.93
C ILE A 217 37.82 -42.05 7.81
N ASN A 218 36.88 -42.89 8.25
CA ASN A 218 37.02 -44.35 8.26
C ASN A 218 36.27 -45.02 7.10
N LEU A 219 35.75 -44.24 6.14
CA LEU A 219 35.00 -44.76 5.00
C LEU A 219 35.85 -44.74 3.73
N GLU A 220 35.77 -45.83 2.97
CA GLU A 220 36.25 -45.93 1.60
C GLU A 220 35.06 -46.13 0.65
N ASP A 221 35.27 -45.85 -0.64
CA ASP A 221 34.22 -46.01 -1.65
C ASP A 221 33.83 -47.50 -1.77
N GLY A 222 32.52 -47.78 -1.69
CA GLY A 222 31.97 -49.13 -1.81
C GLY A 222 31.86 -49.93 -0.49
N VAL A 223 32.17 -49.31 0.66
CA VAL A 223 32.05 -49.96 1.97
C VAL A 223 30.59 -50.05 2.43
N LYS A 224 30.21 -51.18 3.02
CA LYS A 224 28.89 -51.35 3.66
C LYS A 224 28.80 -50.50 4.92
N VAL A 225 27.70 -49.77 5.05
CA VAL A 225 27.44 -48.87 6.18
C VAL A 225 26.02 -49.08 6.69
N GLU A 226 25.86 -48.92 7.99
CA GLU A 226 24.55 -48.88 8.65
C GLU A 226 24.28 -47.44 9.08
N ALA A 227 23.15 -46.89 8.65
CA ALA A 227 22.78 -45.53 8.99
C ALA A 227 22.29 -45.50 10.44
N ILE A 228 23.04 -44.81 11.32
CA ILE A 228 22.59 -44.47 12.67
C ILE A 228 21.86 -43.13 12.57
N LYS A 229 20.57 -43.13 12.92
CA LYS A 229 19.74 -41.92 12.92
C LYS A 229 19.90 -41.13 14.21
#